data_AF-A0A5B7K2U3-F1
#
_entry.id   AF-A0A5B7K2U3-F1
#
_cell.length_a   1.000
_cell.length_b   1.000
_cell.length_c   1.000
_cell.angle_alpha   90.00
_cell.angle_beta   90.00
_cell.angle_gamma   90.00
#
_symmetry.space_group_name_H-M   'P 1'
#
loop_
_entity.id
_entity.type
_entity.pdbx_description
1 polymer ?
#
loop_
_entity_poly.entity_id
_entity_poly.type
_entity_poly.pdbx_seq_one_letter_code
_entity_poly.pdbx_strand_id
1 'polypeptide(L)'
;MLYDNTETALPKEEIQSKLEEYWQGIYQMHPCHIEEVWNNEDRESYKTDFNLLNPSTLHMTVQGHTLTFPAHLLEHLSAIETESPPSIMNMEHPDIKDREIIQALKSITNNKAAGPDNLRGELFKLLADSKICIQTTKKCRNKTLTENQIPQS
;
A
#
# COMPACT_ATOMS: atom_id res chain seq x y z
N MET A 1 19.71 5.51 -7.84
CA MET A 1 20.84 5.85 -8.73
C MET A 1 21.62 4.58 -8.96
N LEU A 2 21.93 4.25 -10.22
CA LEU A 2 22.79 3.12 -10.56
C LEU A 2 24.19 3.66 -10.85
N TYR A 3 25.20 2.98 -10.32
CA TYR A 3 26.60 3.34 -10.47
C TYR A 3 27.27 2.31 -11.37
N ASP A 4 28.26 2.76 -12.16
CA ASP A 4 29.14 1.86 -12.88
C ASP A 4 30.12 1.16 -11.91
N ASN A 5 30.93 0.22 -12.43
CA ASN A 5 31.95 -0.48 -11.67
C ASN A 5 33.11 0.42 -11.17
N THR A 6 33.06 1.72 -11.51
CA THR A 6 33.99 2.76 -11.09
C THR A 6 33.34 3.79 -10.15
N GLU A 7 32.17 3.47 -9.58
CA GLU A 7 31.38 4.29 -8.65
C GLU A 7 30.88 5.62 -9.25
N THR A 8 30.90 5.78 -10.57
CA THR A 8 30.34 6.95 -11.25
C THR A 8 28.84 6.76 -11.49
N ALA A 9 28.04 7.78 -11.18
CA ALA A 9 26.61 7.74 -11.40
C ALA A 9 26.30 7.69 -12.91
N LEU A 10 25.58 6.66 -13.35
CA LEU A 10 25.20 6.51 -14.75
C LEU A 10 24.14 7.56 -15.15
N PRO A 11 24.24 8.16 -16.33
CA PRO A 11 23.21 9.06 -16.85
C PRO A 11 21.88 8.31 -17.02
N LYS A 12 20.76 9.03 -16.79
CA LYS A 12 19.40 8.44 -16.82
C LYS A 12 19.11 7.69 -18.13
N GLU A 13 19.55 8.23 -19.26
CA GLU A 13 19.35 7.65 -20.59
C GLU A 13 20.05 6.29 -20.73
N GLU A 14 21.25 6.16 -20.17
CA GLU A 14 22.01 4.91 -20.20
C GLU A 14 21.40 3.85 -19.26
N ILE A 15 20.88 4.27 -18.10
CA ILE A 15 20.13 3.40 -17.19
C ILE A 15 18.89 2.85 -17.89
N GLN A 16 18.13 3.72 -18.56
CA GLN A 16 16.92 3.34 -19.27
C GLN A 16 17.23 2.33 -20.38
N SER A 17 18.25 2.62 -21.20
CA SER A 17 18.66 1.72 -22.28
C SER A 17 19.08 0.33 -21.77
N LYS A 18 19.85 0.25 -20.67
CA LYS A 18 20.27 -1.04 -20.07
C LYS A 18 19.10 -1.82 -19.48
N LEU A 19 18.14 -1.13 -18.87
CA LEU A 19 16.92 -1.74 -18.36
C LEU A 19 16.08 -2.30 -19.50
N GLU A 20 15.88 -1.52 -20.57
CA GLU A 20 15.13 -1.95 -21.76
C GLU A 20 15.78 -3.20 -22.39
N GLU A 21 17.10 -3.20 -22.58
CA GLU A 21 17.84 -4.34 -23.14
C GLU A 21 17.68 -5.61 -22.27
N TYR A 22 17.83 -5.48 -20.96
CA TYR A 22 17.68 -6.60 -20.02
C TYR A 22 16.27 -7.19 -20.02
N TRP A 23 15.25 -6.33 -19.92
CA TRP A 23 13.86 -6.77 -19.91
C TRP A 23 13.43 -7.31 -21.27
N GLN A 24 13.92 -6.74 -22.36
CA GLN A 24 13.68 -7.25 -23.70
C GLN A 24 14.19 -8.70 -23.82
N GLY A 25 15.37 -9.01 -23.28
CA GLY A 25 15.88 -10.38 -23.22
C GLY A 25 14.95 -11.34 -22.47
N ILE A 26 14.40 -10.91 -21.33
CA ILE A 26 13.48 -11.74 -20.52
C ILE A 26 12.14 -11.94 -21.25
N TYR A 27 11.53 -10.87 -21.73
CA TYR A 27 10.21 -10.93 -22.35
C TYR A 27 10.21 -11.57 -23.75
N GLN A 28 11.38 -11.67 -24.40
CA GLN A 28 11.54 -12.35 -25.69
C GLN A 28 12.11 -13.78 -25.58
N MET A 29 12.43 -14.29 -24.38
CA MET A 29 12.96 -15.65 -24.20
C MET A 29 12.00 -16.74 -24.69
N HIS A 30 10.70 -16.48 -24.64
CA HIS A 30 9.68 -17.41 -25.09
C HIS A 30 8.68 -16.68 -26.01
N PRO A 31 8.06 -17.39 -26.95
CA PRO A 31 6.94 -16.84 -27.72
C PRO A 31 5.87 -16.34 -26.75
N CYS A 32 5.62 -15.03 -26.74
CA CYS A 32 4.58 -14.44 -25.92
C CYS A 32 3.23 -14.65 -26.64
N HIS A 33 2.50 -15.68 -26.25
CA HIS A 33 1.14 -15.95 -26.76
C HIS A 33 0.09 -15.30 -25.86
N ILE A 34 0.26 -14.00 -25.60
CA ILE A 34 -0.68 -13.25 -24.75
C ILE A 34 -2.10 -13.26 -25.32
N GLU A 35 -2.24 -13.44 -26.64
CA GLU A 35 -3.52 -13.65 -27.34
C GLU A 35 -4.28 -14.87 -26.80
N GLU A 36 -3.57 -15.94 -26.43
CA GLU A 36 -4.14 -17.22 -25.99
C GLU A 36 -4.53 -17.19 -24.52
N VAL A 37 -3.76 -16.46 -23.70
CA VAL A 37 -3.99 -16.33 -22.25
C VAL A 37 -4.94 -15.17 -21.93
N TRP A 38 -4.94 -14.13 -22.75
CA TRP A 38 -5.75 -12.93 -22.58
C TRP A 38 -6.55 -12.64 -23.85
N ASN A 39 -7.57 -13.47 -24.05
CA ASN A 39 -8.48 -13.38 -25.19
C ASN A 39 -9.40 -12.14 -25.08
N ASN A 40 -10.18 -11.87 -26.12
CA ASN A 40 -11.04 -10.68 -26.17
C ASN A 40 -12.14 -10.68 -25.10
N GLU A 41 -12.62 -11.85 -24.70
CA GLU A 41 -13.67 -11.98 -23.68
C GLU A 41 -13.14 -11.58 -22.30
N ASP A 42 -11.95 -12.07 -21.95
CA ASP A 42 -11.24 -11.71 -20.72
C ASP A 42 -10.84 -10.23 -20.70
N ARG A 43 -10.51 -9.64 -21.85
CA ARG A 43 -10.23 -8.20 -21.99
C ARG A 43 -11.47 -7.36 -21.73
N GLU A 44 -12.62 -7.74 -22.29
CA GLU A 44 -13.87 -7.00 -22.09
C GLU A 44 -14.42 -7.18 -20.66
N SER A 45 -14.30 -8.38 -20.08
CA SER A 45 -14.60 -8.60 -18.66
C SER A 45 -13.74 -7.70 -17.78
N TYR A 46 -12.42 -7.69 -18.01
CA TYR A 46 -11.51 -6.82 -17.26
C TYR A 46 -11.87 -5.34 -17.42
N LYS A 47 -12.16 -4.84 -18.62
CA LYS A 47 -12.59 -3.44 -18.82
C LYS A 47 -13.86 -3.11 -18.06
N THR A 48 -14.82 -4.03 -18.05
CA THR A 48 -16.09 -3.87 -17.34
C THR A 48 -15.84 -3.79 -15.84
N ASP A 49 -15.09 -4.73 -15.29
CA ASP A 49 -14.71 -4.77 -13.87
C ASP A 49 -13.86 -3.56 -13.47
N PHE A 50 -12.94 -3.17 -14.33
CA PHE A 50 -12.06 -2.02 -14.13
C PHE A 50 -12.84 -0.71 -14.02
N ASN A 51 -13.82 -0.49 -14.92
CA ASN A 51 -14.69 0.69 -14.89
C ASN A 51 -15.64 0.68 -13.68
N LEU A 52 -16.08 -0.49 -13.22
CA LEU A 52 -16.91 -0.64 -12.03
C LEU A 52 -16.12 -0.37 -10.73
N LEU A 53 -14.88 -0.84 -10.66
CA LEU A 53 -14.04 -0.79 -9.45
C LEU A 53 -13.24 0.51 -9.31
N ASN A 54 -13.06 1.27 -10.40
CA ASN A 54 -12.29 2.51 -10.40
C ASN A 54 -13.12 3.69 -10.96
N PRO A 55 -14.14 4.17 -10.24
CA PRO A 55 -14.91 5.34 -10.66
C PRO A 55 -14.04 6.62 -10.72
N SER A 56 -12.91 6.61 -10.01
CA SER A 56 -11.93 7.69 -9.96
C SER A 56 -10.75 7.35 -10.85
N THR A 57 -10.82 7.73 -12.13
CA THR A 57 -9.68 7.67 -13.05
C THR A 57 -9.01 9.02 -13.15
N LEU A 58 -7.69 9.04 -13.04
CA LEU A 58 -6.90 10.24 -13.31
C LEU A 58 -6.45 10.25 -14.77
N HIS A 59 -6.59 11.39 -15.42
CA HIS A 59 -6.00 11.62 -16.73
C HIS A 59 -4.62 12.24 -16.56
N MET A 60 -3.59 11.56 -17.07
CA MET A 60 -2.22 12.02 -17.00
C MET A 60 -1.65 12.14 -18.41
N THR A 61 -0.93 13.23 -18.69
CA THR A 61 -0.30 13.43 -20.00
C THR A 61 1.16 13.03 -19.90
N VAL A 62 1.53 11.90 -20.50
CA VAL A 62 2.91 11.42 -20.58
C VAL A 62 3.38 11.57 -22.04
N GLN A 63 4.42 12.36 -22.26
CA GLN A 63 5.01 12.59 -23.59
C GLN A 63 4.00 12.98 -24.69
N GLY A 64 2.97 13.76 -24.33
CA GLY A 64 1.93 14.22 -25.27
C GLY A 64 0.77 13.24 -25.47
N HIS A 65 0.78 12.08 -24.82
CA HIS A 65 -0.34 11.14 -24.80
C HIS A 65 -1.11 11.23 -23.49
N THR A 66 -2.43 11.40 -23.57
CA THR A 66 -3.31 11.35 -22.39
C THR A 66 -3.63 9.89 -22.05
N LEU A 67 -3.09 9.43 -20.93
CA LEU A 67 -3.34 8.12 -20.36
C LEU A 67 -4.39 8.24 -19.26
N THR A 68 -5.25 7.23 -19.16
CA THR A 68 -6.25 7.12 -18.09
C THR A 68 -5.73 6.10 -17.08
N PHE A 69 -5.43 6.55 -15.87
CA PHE A 69 -4.80 5.75 -14.83
C PHE A 69 -5.74 5.56 -13.65
N PRO A 70 -5.89 4.33 -13.12
CA PRO A 70 -6.71 4.09 -11.95
C PRO A 70 -6.00 4.64 -10.70
N ALA A 71 -6.76 5.33 -9.84
CA ALA A 71 -6.19 6.04 -8.69
C ALA A 71 -5.40 5.13 -7.73
N HIS A 72 -5.79 3.86 -7.56
CA HIS A 72 -5.10 2.93 -6.64
C HIS A 72 -3.73 2.48 -7.14
N LEU A 73 -3.42 2.61 -8.44
CA LEU A 73 -2.08 2.29 -8.97
C LEU A 73 -1.15 3.51 -8.98
N LEU A 74 -1.65 4.68 -8.59
CA LEU A 74 -0.87 5.92 -8.59
C LEU A 74 0.36 5.82 -7.70
N GLU A 75 0.28 5.08 -6.60
CA GLU A 75 1.45 4.79 -5.74
C GLU A 75 2.55 4.04 -6.51
N HIS A 76 2.19 3.06 -7.33
CA HIS A 76 3.15 2.32 -8.16
C HIS A 76 3.77 3.21 -9.23
N LEU A 77 2.98 4.08 -9.86
CA LEU A 77 3.47 5.02 -10.86
C LEU A 77 4.42 6.06 -10.25
N SER A 78 4.06 6.58 -9.07
CA SER A 78 4.86 7.54 -8.30
C SER A 78 6.21 6.96 -7.85
N ALA A 79 6.30 5.62 -7.69
CA ALA A 79 7.54 4.94 -7.36
C ALA A 79 8.49 4.81 -8.56
N ILE A 80 7.97 4.92 -9.78
CA ILE A 80 8.72 4.76 -11.03
C ILE A 80 9.09 6.12 -11.62
N GLU A 81 8.22 7.12 -11.53
CA GLU A 81 8.49 8.47 -12.03
C GLU A 81 9.40 9.25 -11.05
N THR A 82 10.55 9.71 -11.57
CA THR A 82 11.56 10.44 -10.78
C THR A 82 11.32 11.95 -10.72
N GLU A 83 10.31 12.47 -11.42
CA GLU A 83 10.01 13.89 -11.50
C GLU A 83 8.66 14.17 -10.83
N SER A 84 8.75 14.57 -9.55
CA SER A 84 7.66 14.98 -8.65
C SER A 84 6.40 14.10 -8.71
N PRO A 85 6.18 13.22 -7.70
CA PRO A 85 4.97 12.43 -7.68
C PRO A 85 3.73 13.35 -7.70
N PRO A 86 2.68 13.03 -8.48
CA PRO A 86 1.43 13.78 -8.44
C PRO A 86 0.95 13.84 -6.99
N SER A 87 0.53 15.04 -6.54
CA SER A 87 0.20 15.36 -5.14
C SER A 87 -0.40 14.16 -4.41
N ILE A 88 0.42 13.49 -3.60
CA ILE A 88 -0.01 12.32 -2.85
C ILE A 88 -1.13 12.80 -1.94
N MET A 89 -2.34 12.28 -2.13
CA MET A 89 -3.42 12.56 -1.21
C MET A 89 -3.04 11.89 0.11
N ASN A 90 -2.78 12.70 1.13
CA ASN A 90 -2.53 12.17 2.46
C ASN A 90 -3.73 11.29 2.86
N MET A 91 -3.45 10.04 3.22
CA MET A 91 -4.45 9.15 3.81
C MET A 91 -5.11 9.87 4.99
N GLU A 92 -6.43 9.96 4.98
CA GLU A 92 -7.17 10.50 6.12
C GLU A 92 -6.87 9.66 7.37
N HIS A 93 -6.72 10.32 8.52
CA HIS A 93 -6.45 9.61 9.77
C HIS A 93 -7.57 8.60 10.05
N PRO A 94 -7.27 7.30 10.19
CA PRO A 94 -8.30 6.30 10.39
C PRO A 94 -8.95 6.51 11.77
N ASP A 95 -10.28 6.73 11.78
CA ASP A 95 -11.07 6.74 13.01
C ASP A 95 -11.33 5.29 13.47
N ILE A 96 -10.58 4.84 14.48
CA ILE A 96 -10.69 3.48 15.00
C ILE A 96 -12.06 3.29 15.65
N LYS A 97 -12.81 2.30 15.17
CA LYS A 97 -14.13 1.94 15.69
C LYS A 97 -14.01 1.03 16.91
N ASP A 98 -14.99 1.11 17.81
CA ASP A 98 -15.07 0.29 19.03
C ASP A 98 -14.96 -1.21 18.72
N ARG A 99 -15.56 -1.67 17.61
CA ARG A 99 -15.49 -3.06 17.14
C ARG A 99 -14.07 -3.55 16.91
N GLU A 100 -13.19 -2.68 16.42
CA GLU A 100 -11.80 -3.03 16.08
C GLU A 100 -10.98 -3.22 17.35
N ILE A 101 -11.24 -2.40 18.37
CA ILE A 101 -10.62 -2.52 19.69
C ILE A 101 -11.09 -3.82 20.37
N ILE A 102 -12.39 -4.10 20.31
CA ILE A 102 -12.94 -5.35 20.88
C ILE A 102 -12.33 -6.57 20.20
N GLN A 103 -12.25 -6.56 18.86
CA GLN A 103 -11.66 -7.66 18.09
C GLN A 103 -10.17 -7.84 18.43
N ALA A 104 -9.42 -6.75 18.53
CA ALA A 104 -8.02 -6.79 18.92
C ALA A 104 -7.83 -7.41 20.31
N LEU A 105 -8.59 -6.98 21.31
CA LEU A 105 -8.51 -7.53 22.68
C LEU A 105 -8.89 -9.01 22.73
N LYS A 106 -9.93 -9.43 21.99
CA LYS A 106 -10.36 -10.84 21.94
C LYS A 106 -9.36 -11.74 21.19
N SER A 107 -8.61 -11.20 20.23
CA SER A 107 -7.62 -11.92 19.43
C SER A 107 -6.31 -12.23 20.17
N ILE A 108 -6.09 -11.65 21.35
CA ILE A 108 -4.88 -11.88 22.16
C ILE A 108 -4.74 -13.38 22.48
N THR A 109 -3.56 -13.94 22.35
CA THR A 109 -3.33 -15.37 22.66
C THR A 109 -3.27 -15.59 24.18
N ASN A 110 -3.95 -16.63 24.67
CA ASN A 110 -3.88 -17.02 26.09
C ASN A 110 -2.52 -17.64 26.44
N ASN A 111 -2.18 -17.66 27.73
CA ASN A 111 -0.95 -18.25 28.28
C ASN A 111 0.35 -17.65 27.75
N LYS A 112 0.31 -16.46 27.15
CA LYS A 112 1.52 -15.69 26.83
C LYS A 112 2.10 -15.07 28.09
N ALA A 113 3.41 -14.85 28.08
CA ALA A 113 4.10 -14.13 29.15
C ALA A 113 3.45 -12.76 29.34
N ALA A 114 3.33 -12.33 30.59
CA ALA A 114 2.79 -11.04 30.92
C ALA A 114 3.70 -9.93 30.34
N GLY A 115 3.08 -8.81 29.97
CA GLY A 115 3.81 -7.63 29.49
C GLY A 115 4.66 -6.98 30.59
N PRO A 116 5.32 -5.85 30.29
CA PRO A 116 6.07 -5.07 31.29
C PRO A 116 5.19 -4.54 32.44
N ASP A 117 3.87 -4.48 32.22
CA ASP A 117 2.85 -4.16 33.21
C ASP A 117 2.43 -5.36 34.10
N ASN A 118 3.01 -6.54 33.85
CA ASN A 118 2.70 -7.80 34.50
C ASN A 118 1.23 -8.25 34.34
N LEU A 119 0.52 -7.74 33.33
CA LEU A 119 -0.84 -8.16 32.98
C LEU A 119 -0.80 -9.30 31.96
N ARG A 120 -1.60 -10.35 32.20
CA ARG A 120 -1.72 -11.48 31.28
C ARG A 120 -2.81 -11.25 30.23
N GLY A 121 -2.69 -11.94 29.09
CA GLY A 121 -3.64 -11.87 27.97
C GLY A 121 -5.10 -12.10 28.36
N GLU A 122 -5.37 -12.95 29.36
CA GLU A 122 -6.71 -13.26 29.83
C GLU A 122 -7.40 -12.04 30.46
N LEU A 123 -6.64 -11.17 31.13
CA LEU A 123 -7.18 -9.95 31.72
C LEU A 123 -7.62 -8.96 30.63
N PHE A 124 -6.83 -8.82 29.57
CA PHE A 124 -7.19 -7.97 28.43
C PHE A 124 -8.47 -8.45 27.73
N LYS A 125 -8.70 -9.77 27.70
CA LYS A 125 -9.96 -10.33 27.18
C LYS A 125 -11.16 -9.98 28.04
N LEU A 126 -11.02 -10.01 29.37
CA LEU A 126 -12.08 -9.58 30.28
C LEU A 126 -12.37 -8.08 30.13
N LEU A 127 -11.34 -7.28 29.90
CA LEU A 127 -11.47 -5.85 29.63
C LEU A 127 -12.18 -5.54 28.31
N ALA A 128 -12.24 -6.50 27.38
CA ALA A 128 -12.96 -6.35 26.12
C ALA A 128 -14.48 -6.22 26.28
N ASP A 129 -15.03 -6.57 27.45
CA ASP A 129 -16.44 -6.39 27.77
C ASP A 129 -16.71 -5.08 28.55
N SER A 130 -15.65 -4.37 28.98
CA SER A 130 -15.75 -3.10 29.69
C SER A 130 -15.86 -1.92 28.73
N LYS A 131 -17.03 -1.27 28.71
CA LYS A 131 -17.27 -0.07 27.90
C LYS A 131 -16.30 1.07 28.22
N ILE A 132 -15.95 1.24 29.50
CA ILE A 132 -15.01 2.29 29.94
C ILE A 132 -13.61 2.02 29.36
N CYS A 133 -13.16 0.77 29.39
CA CYS A 133 -11.87 0.38 28.85
C CYS A 133 -11.79 0.65 27.34
N ILE A 134 -12.79 0.19 26.58
CA ILE A 134 -12.85 0.38 25.12
C ILE A 134 -12.79 1.88 24.78
N GLN A 135 -13.61 2.70 25.44
CA GLN A 135 -13.66 4.15 25.19
C GLN A 135 -12.34 4.85 25.55
N THR A 136 -11.70 4.46 26.65
CA THR A 136 -10.41 5.01 27.05
C THR A 136 -9.31 4.62 26.06
N THR A 137 -9.24 3.34 25.67
CA THR A 137 -8.27 2.85 24.67
C THR A 137 -8.48 3.51 23.31
N LYS A 138 -9.74 3.70 22.88
CA LYS A 138 -10.08 4.43 21.66
C LYS A 138 -9.55 5.85 21.69
N LYS A 139 -9.85 6.58 22.76
CA LYS A 139 -9.39 7.96 22.95
C LYS A 139 -7.88 8.04 22.90
N CYS A 140 -7.17 7.18 23.63
CA CYS A 140 -5.71 7.17 23.65
C CYS A 140 -5.13 6.87 22.26
N ARG A 141 -5.68 5.88 21.55
CA ARG A 141 -5.12 5.48 20.25
C ARG A 141 -5.40 6.48 19.15
N ASN A 142 -6.61 7.04 19.09
CA ASN A 142 -6.91 8.14 18.17
C ASN A 142 -6.03 9.36 18.49
N LYS A 143 -5.81 9.69 19.78
CA LYS A 143 -4.89 10.76 20.17
C LYS A 143 -3.46 10.53 19.64
N THR A 144 -2.91 9.33 19.81
CA THR A 144 -1.57 8.99 19.27
C THR A 144 -1.51 9.10 17.74
N LEU A 145 -2.57 8.66 17.03
CA LEU A 145 -2.64 8.72 15.57
C LEU A 145 -2.77 10.15 15.04
N THR A 146 -3.46 11.04 15.76
CA THR A 146 -3.67 12.44 15.34
C THR A 146 -2.52 13.35 15.75
N GLU A 147 -1.94 13.14 16.94
CA GLU A 147 -0.93 14.06 17.50
C GLU A 147 0.52 13.62 17.25
N ASN A 148 0.76 12.45 16.62
CA ASN A 148 2.08 11.81 16.51
C ASN A 148 2.85 11.71 17.84
N GLN A 149 2.13 11.78 18.97
CA GLN A 149 2.72 11.67 20.30
C GLN A 149 2.87 10.20 20.65
N ILE A 150 4.06 9.67 20.42
CA ILE A 150 4.47 8.37 20.93
C ILE A 150 4.63 8.51 22.46
N PRO A 151 3.91 7.72 23.28
CA PRO A 151 4.10 7.74 24.73
C PRO A 151 5.57 7.41 25.05
N GLN A 152 6.23 8.26 25.83
CA GLN A 152 7.55 7.92 26.36
C GLN A 152 7.41 6.90 27.47
N SER A 153 8.12 5.77 27.32
CA SER A 153 8.18 4.65 28.24
C SER A 153 9.01 4.94 29.48
#